data_AF-A0A8T5UU71-F1
#
_entry.id   AF-A0A8T5UU71-F1
#
_cell.length_a   1.000
_cell.length_b   1.000
_cell.length_c   1.000
_cell.angle_alpha   90.00
_cell.angle_beta   90.00
_cell.angle_gamma   90.00
#
_symmetry.space_group_name_H-M   'P 1'
#
loop_
_entity.id
_entity.type
_entity.pdbx_description
1 polymer ?
#
loop_
_entity_poly.entity_id
_entity_poly.type
_entity_poly.pdbx_seq_one_letter_code
_entity_poly.pdbx_strand_id
1 'polypeptide(L)' 'MKTDVVVIGAGPAGLVAGERIAQAGFDVLIFEKSE' A
#
# COMPACT_ATOMS: atom_id res chain seq x y z
N MET A 1 -9.25 11.63 -2.39
CA MET A 1 -8.34 11.23 -1.31
C MET A 1 -6.94 11.64 -1.67
N LYS A 2 -6.13 12.03 -0.69
CA LYS A 2 -4.70 12.33 -0.85
C LYS A 2 -3.93 11.32 0.02
N THR A 3 -2.87 10.74 -0.53
CA THR A 3 -1.95 9.83 0.16
C THR A 3 -0.54 10.05 -0.38
N ASP A 4 0.50 9.62 0.33
CA ASP A 4 1.88 9.82 -0.11
C ASP A 4 2.29 8.76 -1.14
N VAL A 5 1.81 7.52 -0.96
CA VAL A 5 2.13 6.39 -1.83
C VAL A 5 0.89 5.54 -2.13
N VAL A 6 0.79 5.04 -3.37
CA VAL A 6 -0.23 4.06 -3.77
C VAL A 6 0.45 2.76 -4.15
N VAL A 7 -0.03 1.65 -3.58
CA VAL A 7 0.39 0.28 -3.95
C VAL A 7 -0.77 -0.40 -4.69
N ILE A 8 -0.50 -0.93 -5.88
CA ILE A 8 -1.47 -1.70 -6.67
C ILE A 8 -1.13 -3.19 -6.54
N GLY A 9 -2.07 -3.96 -6.00
CA GLY A 9 -1.95 -5.36 -5.62
C GLY A 9 -1.80 -5.52 -4.10
N ALA A 10 -2.70 -6.28 -3.47
CA ALA A 10 -2.64 -6.70 -2.06
C ALA A 10 -2.21 -8.17 -1.91
N GLY A 11 -1.43 -8.69 -2.85
CA GLY A 11 -0.66 -9.92 -2.66
C GLY A 11 0.47 -9.75 -1.63
N PRO A 12 1.23 -10.80 -1.32
CA PRO A 12 2.27 -10.76 -0.28
C PRO A 12 3.29 -9.63 -0.46
N ALA A 13 3.73 -9.40 -1.71
CA ALA A 13 4.68 -8.33 -2.02
C ALA A 13 4.09 -6.93 -1.77
N GLY A 14 2.83 -6.70 -2.15
CA GLY A 14 2.15 -5.42 -1.97
C GLY A 14 1.89 -5.10 -0.50
N LEU A 15 1.52 -6.11 0.30
CA LEU A 15 1.33 -5.95 1.73
C LEU A 15 2.65 -5.67 2.46
N VAL A 16 3.73 -6.39 2.13
CA VAL A 16 5.06 -6.12 2.68
C VAL A 16 5.54 -4.72 2.27
N ALA A 17 5.33 -4.31 1.02
CA ALA A 17 5.67 -2.96 0.58
C ALA A 17 4.89 -1.90 1.39
N GLY A 18 3.57 -2.07 1.52
CA GLY A 18 2.71 -1.18 2.31
C GLY A 18 3.13 -1.08 3.77
N GLU A 19 3.45 -2.23 4.40
CA GLU A 19 3.97 -2.26 5.78
C GLU A 19 5.25 -1.43 5.92
N ARG A 20 6.23 -1.61 5.03
CA ARG A 20 7.50 -0.86 5.09
C ARG A 20 7.31 0.63 4.84
N ILE A 21 6.42 1.00 3.93
CA ILE A 21 6.08 2.40 3.65
C ILE A 21 5.42 3.04 4.88
N ALA A 22 4.47 2.34 5.52
CA ALA A 22 3.82 2.81 6.74
C ALA A 22 4.80 2.92 7.92
N GLN A 23 5.69 1.94 8.10
CA GLN A 23 6.75 1.98 9.13
C GLN A 23 7.74 3.13 8.92
N ALA A 24 7.94 3.57 7.67
CA ALA A 24 8.74 4.73 7.33
C ALA A 24 8.01 6.07 7.56
N GLY A 25 6.74 6.04 7.98
CA GLY A 25 5.95 7.22 8.36
C GLY A 25 5.15 7.87 7.23
N PHE A 26 4.99 7.20 6.09
CA PHE A 26 4.22 7.69 4.96
C PHE A 26 2.78 7.17 5.01
N ASP A 27 1.83 8.00 4.55
CA ASP A 27 0.48 7.55 4.28
C ASP A 27 0.46 6.70 3.00
N VAL A 28 -0.08 5.49 3.09
CA VAL A 28 -0.09 4.53 1.99
C VAL A 28 -1.48 3.95 1.78
N LEU A 29 -1.92 3.96 0.51
CA LEU A 29 -3.18 3.36 0.09
C LEU A 29 -2.91 2.15 -0.80
N ILE A 30 -3.44 0.98 -0.41
CA ILE A 30 -3.31 -0.27 -1.16
C ILE A 30 -4.63 -0.54 -1.88
N PHE A 31 -4.57 -0.74 -3.20
CA PHE A 31 -5.70 -1.21 -3.99
C PHE A 31 -5.47 -2.66 -4.42
N GLU A 32 -6.48 -3.49 -4.25
CA GLU A 32 -6.56 -4.83 -4.85
C GLU A 32 -7.77 -4.85 -5.77
N LYS A 33 -7.74 -5.70 -6.80
CA LYS A 33 -8.94 -5.90 -7.59
C LYS A 33 -10.05 -6.43 -6.68
N SER A 34 -11.23 -5.83 -6.77
CA SER A 34 -12.46 -6.53 -6.41
C SER A 34 -12.62 -7.75 -7.34
N GLU A 35 -13.27 -8.82 -6.88
CA GLU A 35 -13.60 -9.95 -7.77
C GLU A 35 -14.33 -9.48 -9.04
#